data_AF-A0A9E7R9G5-F1
#
_entry.id   AF-A0A9E7R9G5-F1
#
_cell.length_a   1.000
_cell.length_b   1.000
_cell.length_c   1.000
_cell.angle_alpha   90.00
_cell.angle_beta   90.00
_cell.angle_gamma   90.00
#
_symmetry.space_group_name_H-M   'P 1'
#
loop_
_entity.id
_entity.type
_entity.pdbx_description
1 polymer ?
#
loop_
_entity_poly.entity_id
_entity_poly.type
_entity_poly.pdbx_seq_one_letter_code
_entity_poly.pdbx_strand_id
1 'polypeptide(L)'
;MKALEVVQQQIEILKHLTKFYVITNSGLMQQQLGQKRVVRELFEEFYSQSAPEVQPQSAIPSPYRERLKGYRDRDVPRARFVADLIASLTERQAVALHRRIRGDTPRSLVSNILD
;
A
#
# COMPACT_ATOMS: atom_id res chain seq x y z
N MET A 1 17.62 -25.97 -29.82
CA MET A 1 16.53 -25.03 -30.13
C MET A 1 15.14 -25.57 -29.77
N LYS A 2 14.65 -26.68 -30.35
CA LYS A 2 13.30 -27.22 -30.08
C LYS A 2 12.94 -27.44 -28.61
N ALA A 3 13.85 -27.95 -27.78
CA ALA A 3 13.55 -28.21 -26.36
C ALA A 3 13.27 -26.92 -25.56
N LEU A 4 13.97 -25.82 -25.87
CA LEU A 4 13.75 -24.52 -25.22
C LEU A 4 12.37 -23.95 -25.59
N GLU A 5 11.98 -24.12 -26.85
CA GLU A 5 10.68 -23.70 -27.37
C GLU A 5 9.52 -24.46 -26.69
N VAL A 6 9.67 -25.78 -26.49
CA VAL A 6 8.69 -26.60 -25.76
C VAL A 6 8.54 -26.15 -24.31
N VAL A 7 9.66 -25.84 -23.61
CA VAL A 7 9.60 -25.35 -22.22
C VAL A 7 8.91 -23.99 -22.14
N GLN A 8 9.18 -23.07 -23.08
CA GLN A 8 8.49 -21.77 -23.13
C GLN A 8 6.98 -21.96 -23.32
N GLN A 9 6.57 -22.84 -24.24
CA GLN A 9 5.15 -23.14 -24.45
C GLN A 9 4.48 -23.73 -23.20
N GLN A 10 5.15 -24.63 -22.48
CA GLN A 10 4.64 -25.18 -21.22
C GLN A 10 4.46 -24.09 -20.16
N ILE A 11 5.42 -23.18 -20.02
CA ILE A 11 5.32 -22.04 -19.09
C ILE A 11 4.13 -21.15 -19.46
N GLU A 12 3.93 -20.85 -20.74
CA GLU A 12 2.79 -20.02 -21.19
C GLU A 12 1.45 -20.71 -20.94
N ILE A 13 1.35 -22.02 -21.16
CA ILE A 13 0.16 -22.80 -20.81
C ILE A 13 -0.11 -22.71 -19.30
N LEU A 14 0.91 -22.89 -18.45
CA LEU A 14 0.76 -22.80 -16.99
C LEU A 14 0.35 -21.39 -16.54
N LYS A 15 0.90 -20.34 -17.15
CA LYS A 15 0.47 -18.95 -16.90
C LYS A 15 -0.98 -18.73 -17.28
N HIS A 16 -1.43 -19.23 -18.43
CA HIS A 16 -2.83 -19.12 -18.87
C HIS A 16 -3.79 -19.86 -17.94
N LEU A 17 -3.47 -21.10 -17.57
CA LEU A 17 -4.27 -21.87 -16.63
C LEU A 17 -4.34 -21.17 -15.26
N THR A 18 -3.22 -20.67 -14.76
CA THR A 18 -3.17 -19.90 -13.50
C THR A 18 -4.02 -18.65 -13.60
N LYS A 19 -3.91 -17.89 -14.71
CA LYS A 19 -4.70 -16.68 -14.91
C LYS A 19 -6.19 -16.97 -14.88
N PHE A 20 -6.64 -18.00 -15.60
CA PHE A 20 -8.05 -18.33 -15.76
C PHE A 20 -8.68 -18.97 -14.51
N TYR A 21 -8.00 -19.93 -13.88
CA TYR A 21 -8.57 -20.69 -12.77
C TYR A 21 -8.29 -20.07 -11.40
N VAL A 22 -7.17 -19.34 -11.25
CA VAL A 22 -6.76 -18.77 -9.96
C VAL A 22 -6.96 -17.27 -9.95
N ILE A 23 -6.36 -16.54 -10.91
CA ILE A 23 -6.32 -15.08 -10.85
C ILE A 23 -7.71 -14.47 -11.06
N THR A 24 -8.47 -14.94 -12.05
CA THR A 24 -9.81 -14.42 -12.37
C THR A 24 -10.93 -14.98 -11.48
N ASN A 25 -10.60 -15.73 -10.43
CA ASN A 25 -11.60 -16.14 -9.44
C ASN A 25 -12.24 -14.92 -8.77
N SER A 26 -13.56 -14.94 -8.61
CA SER A 26 -14.34 -13.81 -8.08
C SER A 26 -13.90 -13.37 -6.68
N GLY A 27 -13.54 -14.29 -5.79
CA GLY A 27 -13.06 -13.97 -4.45
C GLY A 27 -11.73 -13.21 -4.48
N LEU A 28 -10.78 -13.66 -5.33
CA LEU A 28 -9.51 -12.96 -5.49
C LEU A 28 -9.71 -11.58 -6.16
N MET A 29 -10.60 -11.49 -7.15
CA MET A 29 -10.95 -10.21 -7.78
C MET A 29 -11.53 -9.21 -6.77
N GLN A 30 -12.41 -9.66 -5.87
CA GLN A 30 -12.93 -8.82 -4.78
C GLN A 30 -11.82 -8.34 -3.84
N GLN A 31 -10.91 -9.23 -3.44
CA GLN A 31 -9.75 -8.85 -2.62
C GLN A 31 -8.85 -7.83 -3.32
N GLN A 32 -8.55 -8.03 -4.60
CA GLN A 32 -7.75 -7.09 -5.39
C GLN A 32 -8.42 -5.72 -5.53
N LEU A 33 -9.75 -5.69 -5.70
CA LEU A 33 -10.50 -4.44 -5.74
C LEU A 33 -10.37 -3.68 -4.41
N GLY A 34 -10.52 -4.38 -3.28
CA GLY A 34 -10.31 -3.82 -1.95
C GLY A 34 -8.89 -3.30 -1.74
N GLN A 35 -7.87 -4.07 -2.11
CA GLN A 35 -6.47 -3.66 -1.97
C GLN A 35 -6.13 -2.44 -2.84
N LYS A 36 -6.62 -2.38 -4.08
CA LYS A 36 -6.46 -1.18 -4.93
C LYS A 36 -7.05 0.07 -4.29
N ARG A 37 -8.19 -0.06 -3.61
CA ARG A 37 -8.82 1.04 -2.87
C ARG A 37 -7.95 1.48 -1.69
N VAL A 38 -7.47 0.54 -0.88
CA VAL A 38 -6.58 0.80 0.26
C VAL A 38 -5.32 1.57 -0.19
N VAL A 39 -4.63 1.08 -1.22
CA VAL A 39 -3.40 1.72 -1.74
C VAL A 39 -3.68 3.13 -2.27
N ARG A 40 -4.76 3.31 -3.04
CA ARG A 40 -5.14 4.62 -3.58
C ARG A 40 -5.39 5.63 -2.47
N GLU A 41 -6.25 5.29 -1.53
CA GLU A 41 -6.65 6.20 -0.45
C GLU A 41 -5.47 6.51 0.49
N LEU A 42 -4.61 5.52 0.78
CA LEU A 42 -3.36 5.77 1.52
C LEU A 42 -2.43 6.73 0.78
N PHE A 43 -2.31 6.58 -0.54
CA PHE A 43 -1.45 7.45 -1.33
C PHE A 43 -1.96 8.90 -1.32
N GLU A 44 -3.26 9.10 -1.55
CA GLU A 44 -3.89 10.42 -1.54
C GLU A 44 -3.73 11.11 -0.18
N GLU A 45 -4.02 10.40 0.91
CA GLU A 45 -3.87 10.94 2.26
C GLU A 45 -2.40 11.30 2.54
N PHE A 46 -1.47 10.35 2.35
CA PHE A 46 -0.07 10.61 2.69
C PHE A 46 0.59 11.63 1.76
N TYR A 47 0.14 11.76 0.52
CA TYR A 47 0.59 12.82 -0.36
C TYR A 47 0.20 14.20 0.19
N SER A 48 -1.05 14.35 0.63
CA SER A 48 -1.52 15.57 1.31
C SER A 48 -0.73 15.83 2.60
N GLN A 49 -0.61 14.81 3.46
CA GLN A 49 0.09 14.89 4.74
C GLN A 49 1.62 15.09 4.62
N SER A 50 2.20 14.85 3.44
CA SER A 50 3.63 15.06 3.18
C SER A 50 3.99 16.50 2.83
N ALA A 51 2.99 17.38 2.67
CA ALA A 51 3.21 18.76 2.27
C ALA A 51 3.96 19.56 3.36
N PRO A 52 4.88 20.47 3.00
CA PRO A 52 5.62 21.29 3.98
C PRO A 52 4.75 22.01 4.99
N GLU A 53 3.63 22.57 4.53
CA GLU A 53 2.65 23.34 5.30
C GLU A 53 1.88 22.52 6.35
N VAL A 54 1.85 21.19 6.21
CA VAL A 54 1.18 20.28 7.15
C VAL A 54 2.13 19.81 8.26
N GLN A 55 3.44 20.02 8.10
CA GLN A 55 4.44 19.58 9.08
C GLN A 55 4.62 20.60 10.22
N PRO A 56 4.79 20.16 11.49
CA PRO A 56 4.95 18.78 11.96
C PRO A 56 3.66 18.02 12.33
N GLN A 57 2.48 18.60 12.11
CA GLN A 57 1.17 18.06 12.52
C GLN A 57 0.68 16.89 11.64
N SER A 58 1.46 16.48 10.64
CA SER A 58 1.19 15.41 9.69
C SER A 58 0.73 14.09 10.33
N ALA A 59 -0.27 13.42 9.73
CA ALA A 59 -0.69 12.08 10.14
C ALA A 59 0.31 10.96 9.75
N ILE A 60 1.41 11.29 9.06
CA ILE A 60 2.46 10.31 8.70
C ILE A 60 3.11 9.77 9.99
N PRO A 61 3.22 8.44 10.18
CA PRO A 61 3.82 7.87 11.38
C PRO A 61 5.28 8.29 11.57
N SER A 62 5.68 8.47 12.83
CA SER A 62 6.99 9.02 13.23
C SER A 62 8.21 8.41 12.50
N PRO A 63 8.36 7.07 12.36
CA PRO A 63 9.50 6.47 11.66
C PRO A 63 9.67 6.92 10.20
N TYR A 64 8.60 7.37 9.56
CA TYR A 64 8.62 7.83 8.16
C TYR A 64 8.81 9.35 8.04
N ARG A 65 8.62 10.13 9.10
CA ARG A 65 8.83 11.59 9.06
C ARG A 65 10.30 11.96 8.86
N GLU A 66 11.21 11.25 9.53
CA GLU A 66 12.65 11.45 9.32
C GLU A 66 13.07 11.09 7.89
N ARG A 67 12.48 10.03 7.33
CA ARG A 67 12.69 9.67 5.92
C ARG A 67 12.18 10.76 4.98
N LEU A 68 11.03 11.39 5.27
CA LEU A 68 10.51 12.49 4.45
C LEU A 68 11.49 13.66 4.40
N LYS A 69 12.10 14.02 5.54
CA LYS A 69 13.12 15.08 5.59
C LYS A 69 14.29 14.77 4.65
N GLY A 70 14.83 13.54 4.73
CA GLY A 70 15.91 13.12 3.82
C GLY A 70 15.53 13.04 2.34
N TYR A 71 14.24 12.91 2.00
CA TYR A 71 13.77 13.05 0.61
C TYR A 71 13.73 14.51 0.16
N ARG A 72 13.29 15.43 1.04
CA ARG A 72 13.30 16.88 0.76
C ARG A 72 14.72 17.40 0.55
N ASP A 73 15.66 16.98 1.40
CA ASP A 73 17.07 17.40 1.31
C ASP A 73 17.74 16.96 0.00
N ARG A 74 17.21 15.91 -0.64
CA ARG A 74 17.69 15.37 -1.93
C ARG A 74 16.84 15.80 -3.13
N ASP A 75 15.91 16.74 -2.93
CA ASP A 75 14.97 17.23 -3.95
C ASP A 75 14.17 16.10 -4.64
N VAL A 76 13.86 15.04 -3.89
CA VAL A 76 13.08 13.91 -4.41
C VAL A 76 11.59 14.25 -4.35
N PRO A 77 10.81 14.01 -5.42
CA PRO A 77 9.38 14.28 -5.42
C PRO A 77 8.64 13.59 -4.27
N ARG A 78 7.73 14.32 -3.60
CA ARG A 78 6.90 13.78 -2.50
C ARG A 78 6.13 12.52 -2.87
N ALA A 79 5.65 12.44 -4.12
CA ALA A 79 4.97 11.26 -4.65
C ALA A 79 5.85 10.00 -4.56
N ARG A 80 7.16 10.13 -4.80
CA ARG A 80 8.12 9.03 -4.69
C ARG A 80 8.28 8.58 -3.25
N PHE A 81 8.41 9.52 -2.31
CA PHE A 81 8.44 9.20 -0.88
C PHE A 81 7.20 8.42 -0.45
N VAL A 82 6.01 8.87 -0.85
CA VAL A 82 4.74 8.20 -0.48
C VAL A 82 4.66 6.80 -1.10
N ALA A 83 5.06 6.66 -2.36
CA ALA A 83 5.12 5.35 -3.02
C ALA A 83 6.08 4.39 -2.29
N ASP A 84 7.27 4.85 -1.93
CA ASP A 84 8.27 4.05 -1.22
C ASP A 84 7.82 3.71 0.22
N LEU A 85 7.07 4.62 0.88
CA LEU A 85 6.44 4.35 2.17
C LEU A 85 5.44 3.21 2.04
N ILE A 86 4.47 3.33 1.13
CA ILE A 86 3.40 2.34 0.96
C ILE A 86 3.97 1.00 0.50
N ALA A 87 4.93 1.00 -0.43
CA ALA A 87 5.58 -0.22 -0.91
C ALA A 87 6.39 -0.95 0.17
N SER A 88 6.79 -0.25 1.24
CA SER A 88 7.48 -0.86 2.39
C SER A 88 6.53 -1.53 3.40
N LEU A 89 5.22 -1.37 3.25
CA LEU A 89 4.23 -1.98 4.13
C LEU A 89 3.89 -3.40 3.69
N THR A 90 3.75 -4.29 4.66
CA THR A 90 3.00 -5.55 4.45
C THR A 90 1.52 -5.24 4.24
N GLU A 91 0.78 -6.17 3.62
CA GLU A 91 -0.67 -6.03 3.43
C GLU A 91 -1.42 -5.75 4.74
N ARG A 92 -1.06 -6.45 5.82
CA ARG A 92 -1.65 -6.25 7.15
C ARG A 92 -1.40 -4.84 7.68
N GLN A 93 -0.20 -4.31 7.49
CA GLN A 93 0.15 -2.96 7.91
C GLN A 93 -0.59 -1.91 7.08
N ALA A 94 -0.68 -2.09 5.76
CA ALA A 94 -1.41 -1.17 4.88
C ALA A 94 -2.89 -1.08 5.27
N VAL A 95 -3.56 -2.22 5.46
CA VAL A 95 -4.97 -2.26 5.88
C VAL A 95 -5.15 -1.66 7.28
N ALA A 96 -4.28 -1.97 8.24
CA ALA A 96 -4.37 -1.42 9.58
C ALA A 96 -4.19 0.10 9.60
N LEU A 97 -3.24 0.61 8.84
CA LEU A 97 -2.94 2.04 8.73
C LEU A 97 -4.08 2.80 8.03
N HIS A 98 -4.61 2.22 6.95
CA HIS A 98 -5.78 2.75 6.23
C HIS A 98 -7.00 2.87 7.14
N ARG A 99 -7.35 1.82 7.88
CA ARG A 99 -8.46 1.85 8.85
C ARG A 99 -8.26 2.89 9.95
N ARG A 100 -7.02 3.06 10.42
CA ARG A 100 -6.69 4.07 11.45
C ARG A 100 -6.90 5.48 10.94
N ILE A 101 -6.46 5.77 9.72
CA ILE A 101 -6.59 7.08 9.07
C ILE A 101 -8.05 7.41 8.79
N ARG A 102 -8.83 6.43 8.33
CA ARG A 102 -10.27 6.61 8.04
C ARG A 102 -11.14 6.69 9.29
N GLY A 103 -10.59 6.41 10.47
CA GLY A 103 -11.35 6.35 11.71
C GLY A 103 -12.20 5.08 11.84
N ASP A 104 -12.01 4.09 10.96
CA ASP A 104 -12.77 2.82 10.96
C ASP A 104 -12.49 1.97 12.21
N THR A 105 -11.39 2.26 12.91
CA THR A 105 -11.04 1.57 14.17
C THR A 105 -11.11 2.55 15.34
N PRO A 106 -12.01 2.35 16.33
CA PRO A 106 -12.18 3.25 17.49
C PRO A 106 -11.06 3.18 18.54
N ARG A 107 -9.91 2.57 18.22
CA ARG A 107 -8.86 2.24 19.20
C ARG A 107 -7.99 3.45 19.51
N SER A 108 -8.55 4.44 20.22
CA SER A 108 -7.83 5.43 21.06
C SER A 108 -8.73 6.40 21.87
N LEU A 109 -10.07 6.31 21.86
CA LEU A 109 -10.92 7.20 22.69
C LEU A 109 -11.64 6.50 23.85
N VAL A 110 -11.55 5.17 23.98
CA VAL A 110 -12.38 4.39 24.94
C VAL A 110 -11.56 3.50 25.87
N SER A 111 -10.31 3.85 26.19
CA SER A 111 -9.53 3.08 27.17
C SER A 111 -9.27 3.80 28.49
N ASN A 112 -9.93 4.94 28.78
CA ASN A 112 -9.71 5.71 30.01
C ASN A 112 -10.96 6.49 30.50
N ILE A 113 -12.19 6.12 30.12
CA ILE A 113 -13.41 6.83 30.61
C ILE A 113 -14.23 5.97 31.58
N LEU A 114 -13.92 4.68 31.74
CA LEU A 114 -14.63 3.78 32.65
C LEU A 114 -13.68 2.83 33.40
N ASP A 115 -12.58 3.36 33.93
CA ASP A 115 -11.83 2.75 35.04
C ASP A 115 -11.64 3.80 36.14
#